data_AF-A0A946DMW9-F1
#
_entry.id   AF-A0A946DMW9-F1
#
_cell.length_a   1.000
_cell.length_b   1.000
_cell.length_c   1.000
_cell.angle_alpha   90.00
_cell.angle_beta   90.00
_cell.angle_gamma   90.00
#
_symmetry.space_group_name_H-M   'P 1'
#
loop_
_entity.id
_entity.type
_entity.pdbx_description
1 polymer ?
#
loop_
_entity_poly.entity_id
_entity_poly.type
_entity_poly.pdbx_seq_one_letter_code
_entity_poly.pdbx_strand_id
1 'polypeptide(L)'
;MICQKCGVEAPTKYVAFYQNIGALVMRFSQTIEGNLCKSCVHGTFWKFTLINCTLGWWGMISLIVTPFFILNNVFRYVFCLGMEPVPFDAIEPELTDHDIERLDPHTDDLISQLNAGDDIELIAEDIAMKAGVTEGQVVLYVQALIAASEDAED
;
A
#
# COMPACT_ATOMS: atom_id res chain seq x y z
N MET A 1 0.68 8.87 -3.82
CA MET A 1 0.32 7.42 -3.96
C MET A 1 -0.87 7.00 -3.10
N ILE A 2 -1.64 6.02 -3.58
CA ILE A 2 -2.85 5.51 -2.91
C ILE A 2 -2.49 4.43 -1.87
N CYS A 3 -3.05 4.54 -0.66
CA CYS A 3 -2.90 3.51 0.37
C CYS A 3 -3.65 2.22 0.00
N GLN A 4 -2.94 1.10 -0.13
CA GLN A 4 -3.53 -0.20 -0.51
C GLN A 4 -4.49 -0.79 0.54
N LYS A 5 -4.56 -0.22 1.75
CA LYS A 5 -5.47 -0.68 2.81
C LYS A 5 -6.74 0.15 2.94
N CYS A 6 -6.65 1.46 2.75
CA CYS A 6 -7.78 2.38 2.98
C CYS A 6 -8.18 3.22 1.77
N GLY A 7 -7.51 3.07 0.62
CA GLY A 7 -7.89 3.75 -0.63
C GLY A 7 -7.56 5.24 -0.69
N VAL A 8 -7.26 5.90 0.43
CA VAL A 8 -6.95 7.34 0.43
C VAL A 8 -5.60 7.66 -0.19
N GLU A 9 -5.52 8.82 -0.82
CA GLU A 9 -4.26 9.40 -1.31
C GLU A 9 -3.45 9.98 -0.14
N ALA A 10 -2.27 9.42 0.11
CA ALA A 10 -1.37 9.88 1.17
C ALA A 10 0.05 9.35 0.94
N PRO A 11 1.08 9.93 1.56
CA PRO A 11 2.41 9.36 1.54
C PRO A 11 2.41 7.91 2.07
N THR A 12 2.74 6.96 1.20
CA THR A 12 2.79 5.53 1.51
C THR A 12 4.22 5.03 1.62
N LYS A 13 4.38 3.90 2.30
CA LYS A 13 5.64 3.17 2.31
C LYS A 13 5.38 1.67 2.29
N TYR A 14 6.20 0.94 1.55
CA TYR A 14 6.13 -0.51 1.53
C TYR A 14 6.50 -1.08 2.90
N VAL A 15 5.58 -1.82 3.50
CA VAL A 15 5.76 -2.51 4.79
C VAL A 15 5.19 -3.93 4.71
N ALA A 16 5.69 -4.81 5.56
CA ALA A 16 5.13 -6.15 5.75
C ALA A 16 5.06 -6.46 7.24
N PHE A 17 3.85 -6.63 7.76
CA PHE A 17 3.59 -6.98 9.15
C PHE A 17 3.15 -8.44 9.27
N TYR A 18 3.64 -9.11 10.29
CA TYR A 18 3.40 -10.53 10.53
C TYR A 18 2.64 -10.72 11.84
N GLN A 19 1.57 -11.50 11.76
CA GLN A 19 0.79 -11.94 12.90
C GLN A 19 1.02 -13.44 13.11
N ASN A 20 1.13 -13.84 14.37
CA ASN A 20 1.28 -15.22 14.79
C ASN A 20 0.44 -15.47 16.05
N ILE A 21 -0.50 -16.40 15.91
CA ILE A 21 -1.32 -16.91 17.01
C ILE A 21 -0.86 -18.35 17.25
N GLY A 22 -0.32 -18.58 18.44
CA GLY A 22 -0.02 -19.92 18.92
C GLY A 22 -1.27 -20.56 19.52
N ALA A 23 -1.51 -21.81 19.18
CA ALA A 23 -2.30 -22.74 19.97
C ALA A 23 -1.37 -23.88 20.43
N LEU A 24 -1.78 -24.66 21.43
CA LEU A 24 -0.94 -25.72 22.04
C LEU A 24 -0.26 -26.65 21.01
N VAL A 25 -0.95 -26.95 19.91
CA VAL A 25 -0.45 -27.84 18.83
C VAL A 25 -0.43 -27.16 17.46
N MET A 26 -1.24 -26.12 17.26
CA MET A 26 -1.46 -25.50 15.95
C MET A 26 -0.99 -24.04 15.95
N ARG A 27 -0.78 -23.47 14.76
CA ARG A 27 -0.33 -22.10 14.58
C ARG A 27 -1.12 -21.45 13.46
N PHE A 28 -1.64 -20.26 13.72
CA PHE A 28 -2.28 -19.43 12.71
C PHE A 28 -1.40 -18.21 12.45
N SER A 29 -1.01 -18.00 11.20
CA SER A 29 -0.30 -16.78 10.79
C SER A 29 -1.05 -16.02 9.73
N GLN A 30 -0.93 -14.71 9.82
CA GLN A 30 -1.43 -13.78 8.83
C GLN A 30 -0.32 -12.80 8.49
N THR A 31 -0.22 -12.42 7.22
CA THR A 31 0.71 -11.40 6.74
C THR A 31 -0.10 -10.31 6.06
N ILE A 32 0.26 -9.06 6.31
CA ILE A 32 -0.20 -7.91 5.52
C ILE A 32 1.03 -7.24 4.98
N GLU A 33 1.14 -7.17 3.66
CA GLU A 33 2.23 -6.52 2.95
C GLU A 33 1.69 -5.57 1.88
N GLY A 34 2.36 -4.45 1.68
CA GLY A 34 1.95 -3.44 0.72
C GLY A 34 2.37 -2.02 1.06
N ASN A 35 2.00 -1.09 0.18
CA ASN A 35 2.19 0.35 0.33
C ASN A 35 1.09 0.92 1.22
N LEU A 36 1.42 1.22 2.48
CA LEU A 36 0.48 1.67 3.49
C LEU A 36 0.77 3.11 3.93
N CYS A 37 -0.28 3.88 4.20
CA CYS A 37 -0.16 5.21 4.79
C CYS A 37 0.17 5.13 6.30
N LYS A 38 0.69 6.22 6.88
CA LYS A 38 1.13 6.26 8.29
C LYS A 38 0.05 5.79 9.28
N SER A 39 -1.20 6.20 9.07
CA SER A 39 -2.34 5.78 9.92
C SER A 39 -2.59 4.27 9.83
N CYS A 40 -2.60 3.72 8.61
CA CYS A 40 -2.75 2.29 8.38
C CYS A 40 -1.58 1.46 8.94
N VAL A 41 -0.35 1.95 8.80
CA VAL A 41 0.85 1.35 9.38
C VAL A 41 0.70 1.26 10.90
N HIS A 42 0.35 2.38 11.56
CA HIS A 42 0.20 2.46 13.01
C HIS A 42 -0.88 1.50 13.53
N GLY A 43 -2.07 1.50 12.92
CA GLY A 43 -3.16 0.62 13.32
C GLY A 43 -2.83 -0.87 13.11
N THR A 44 -2.16 -1.21 12.00
CA THR A 44 -1.78 -2.60 11.70
C THR A 44 -0.68 -3.09 12.65
N PHE A 45 0.34 -2.27 12.89
CA PHE A 45 1.40 -2.56 13.84
C PHE A 45 0.85 -2.89 15.22
N TRP A 46 0.00 -2.03 15.79
CA TRP A 46 -0.55 -2.27 17.12
C TRP A 46 -1.44 -3.50 17.17
N LYS A 47 -2.31 -3.70 16.17
CA LYS A 47 -3.15 -4.89 16.08
C LYS A 47 -2.32 -6.17 16.09
N PHE A 48 -1.35 -6.27 15.18
CA PHE A 48 -0.55 -7.48 15.01
C PHE A 48 0.42 -7.70 16.17
N THR A 49 1.04 -6.64 16.66
CA THR A 49 1.98 -6.73 17.79
C THR A 49 1.26 -7.09 19.07
N LEU A 50 0.08 -6.52 19.34
CA LEU A 50 -0.71 -6.88 20.52
C LEU A 50 -1.19 -8.33 20.45
N ILE A 51 -1.64 -8.80 19.29
CA ILE A 51 -1.98 -10.21 19.07
C ILE A 51 -0.75 -11.11 19.28
N ASN A 52 0.42 -10.77 18.72
CA ASN A 52 1.63 -11.55 18.92
C ASN A 52 2.05 -11.58 20.40
N CYS A 53 1.97 -10.45 21.10
CA CYS A 53 2.32 -10.33 22.51
C CYS A 53 1.36 -11.03 23.47
N THR A 54 0.11 -11.27 23.07
CA THR A 54 -0.91 -11.90 23.95
C THR A 54 -1.21 -13.34 23.54
N LEU A 55 -1.33 -13.61 22.25
CA LEU A 55 -1.75 -14.88 21.67
C LEU A 55 -0.61 -15.63 20.97
N GLY A 56 0.58 -15.03 20.80
CA GLY A 56 1.71 -15.69 20.15
C GLY A 56 2.43 -16.73 21.01
N TRP A 57 2.19 -16.80 22.32
CA TRP A 57 3.03 -17.58 23.25
C TRP A 57 2.51 -18.98 23.60
N TRP A 58 1.28 -19.32 23.21
CA TRP A 58 0.58 -20.51 23.72
C TRP A 58 1.01 -21.85 23.09
N GLY A 59 2.04 -21.86 22.24
CA GLY A 59 2.59 -23.08 21.63
C GLY A 59 4.12 -23.12 21.75
N MET A 60 4.69 -24.32 21.88
CA MET A 60 6.15 -24.51 22.08
C MET A 60 6.99 -23.86 20.98
N ILE A 61 6.59 -24.05 19.72
CA ILE A 61 7.26 -23.44 18.55
C ILE A 61 7.04 -21.92 18.56
N SER A 62 5.82 -21.50 18.90
CA SER A 62 5.42 -20.09 18.91
C SER A 62 6.19 -19.28 19.97
N LEU A 63 6.62 -19.90 21.07
CA LEU A 63 7.44 -19.25 22.09
C LEU A 63 8.79 -18.76 21.54
N ILE A 64 9.37 -19.46 20.58
CA ILE A 64 10.62 -19.06 19.91
C ILE A 64 10.35 -18.13 18.73
N VAL A 65 9.30 -18.36 17.94
CA VAL A 65 9.05 -17.60 16.70
C VAL A 65 8.46 -16.21 16.98
N THR A 66 7.58 -16.09 17.97
CA THR A 66 6.91 -14.84 18.33
C THR A 66 7.85 -13.67 18.64
N PRO A 67 8.98 -13.80 19.38
CA PRO A 67 9.89 -12.68 19.56
C PRO A 67 10.50 -12.17 18.25
N PHE A 68 10.78 -13.04 17.26
CA PHE A 68 11.27 -12.60 15.95
C PHE A 68 10.21 -11.79 15.20
N PHE A 69 8.94 -12.21 15.22
CA PHE A 69 7.86 -11.44 14.59
C PHE A 69 7.62 -10.10 15.28
N ILE A 70 7.68 -10.05 16.61
CA ILE A 70 7.59 -8.79 17.35
C ILE A 70 8.74 -7.85 16.96
N LEU A 71 9.98 -8.34 16.97
CA LEU A 71 11.15 -7.53 16.60
C LEU A 71 11.06 -7.01 15.16
N ASN A 72 10.66 -7.86 14.20
CA ASN A 72 10.49 -7.46 12.80
C ASN A 72 9.40 -6.39 12.65
N ASN A 73 8.25 -6.58 13.30
CA ASN A 73 7.17 -5.59 13.27
C ASN A 73 7.62 -4.26 13.90
N VAL A 74 8.34 -4.29 15.03
CA VAL A 74 8.87 -3.09 15.69
C VAL A 74 9.87 -2.37 14.80
N PHE A 75 10.83 -3.08 14.21
CA PHE A 75 11.81 -2.50 13.30
C PHE A 75 11.11 -1.79 12.14
N ARG A 76 10.20 -2.48 11.44
CA ARG A 76 9.46 -1.89 10.31
C ARG A 76 8.63 -0.69 10.72
N TYR A 77 7.98 -0.74 11.89
CA TYR A 77 7.22 0.38 12.42
C TYR A 77 8.10 1.60 12.72
N VAL A 78 9.27 1.40 13.35
CA VAL A 78 10.22 2.49 13.64
C VAL A 78 10.69 3.18 12.35
N PHE A 79 10.95 2.42 11.29
CA PHE A 79 11.32 2.97 9.97
C PHE A 79 10.19 3.76 9.27
N CYS A 80 8.96 3.69 9.79
CA CYS A 80 7.80 4.42 9.28
C CYS A 80 7.40 5.60 10.17
N LEU A 81 8.01 5.78 11.34
CA LEU A 81 7.69 6.89 12.23
C LEU A 81 7.96 8.27 11.60
N GLY A 82 8.97 8.35 10.74
CA GLY A 82 9.36 9.55 9.99
C GLY A 82 8.50 9.85 8.75
N MET A 83 7.46 9.05 8.46
CA MET A 83 6.54 9.38 7.36
C MET A 83 5.73 10.63 7.68
N GLU A 84 5.35 11.38 6.66
CA GLU A 84 4.38 12.47 6.79
C GLU A 84 3.02 11.90 7.28
N PRO A 85 2.28 12.59 8.16
CA PRO A 85 0.90 12.24 8.49
C PRO A 85 -0.01 12.23 7.25
N VAL A 86 -1.10 11.47 7.36
CA VAL A 86 -2.19 11.49 6.39
C VAL A 86 -2.90 12.85 6.49
N PRO A 87 -3.13 13.58 5.38
CA PRO A 87 -3.93 14.80 5.39
C PRO A 87 -5.34 14.56 5.97
N PHE A 88 -5.87 15.53 6.72
CA PHE A 88 -7.18 15.36 7.38
C PHE A 88 -8.36 15.33 6.40
N ASP A 89 -8.16 15.94 5.23
CA ASP A 89 -9.07 16.03 4.10
C ASP A 89 -8.73 15.02 3.00
N ALA A 90 -7.91 14.00 3.30
CA ALA A 90 -7.61 12.94 2.34
C ALA A 90 -8.88 12.12 2.04
N ILE A 91 -9.31 12.15 0.78
CA ILE A 91 -10.43 11.37 0.26
C ILE A 91 -9.87 10.28 -0.67
N GLU A 92 -10.63 9.22 -0.88
CA GLU A 92 -10.34 8.26 -1.94
C GLU A 92 -10.45 8.98 -3.30
N PRO A 93 -9.41 8.93 -4.15
CA PRO A 93 -9.46 9.63 -5.43
C PRO A 93 -10.56 9.02 -6.31
N GLU A 94 -11.32 9.87 -6.95
CA GLU A 94 -12.31 9.47 -7.95
C GLU A 94 -11.80 9.90 -9.34
N LEU A 95 -11.90 8.99 -10.31
CA LEU A 95 -11.56 9.27 -11.70
C LEU A 95 -12.82 9.74 -12.43
N THR A 96 -12.92 11.04 -12.71
CA THR A 96 -14.06 11.62 -13.45
C THR A 96 -13.77 11.71 -14.95
N ASP A 97 -14.81 11.83 -15.78
CA ASP A 97 -14.66 12.02 -17.23
C ASP A 97 -13.78 13.23 -17.57
N HIS A 98 -13.90 14.31 -16.80
CA HIS A 98 -13.07 15.51 -16.97
C HIS A 98 -11.59 15.26 -16.64
N ASP A 99 -11.29 14.35 -15.70
CA ASP A 99 -9.90 13.98 -15.40
C ASP A 99 -9.32 13.10 -16.51
N ILE A 100 -10.13 12.20 -17.07
CA ILE A 100 -9.76 11.38 -18.23
C ILE A 100 -9.44 12.28 -19.43
N GLU A 101 -10.27 13.27 -19.74
CA GLU A 101 -10.01 14.23 -20.84
C GLU A 101 -8.67 14.97 -20.67
N ARG A 102 -8.23 15.21 -19.43
CA ARG A 102 -6.95 15.85 -19.13
C ARG A 102 -5.76 14.89 -19.19
N LEU A 103 -6.00 13.61 -18.94
CA LEU A 103 -4.98 12.55 -18.96
C LEU A 103 -4.74 11.98 -20.36
N ASP A 104 -5.79 11.92 -21.19
CA ASP A 104 -5.76 11.31 -22.53
C ASP A 104 -4.63 11.83 -23.44
N PRO A 105 -4.32 13.16 -23.48
CA PRO A 105 -3.21 13.67 -24.29
C PRO A 105 -1.83 13.20 -23.82
N HIS A 106 -1.71 12.68 -22.61
CA HIS A 106 -0.47 12.22 -21.98
C HIS A 106 -0.33 10.69 -21.97
N THR A 107 -1.31 9.96 -22.49
CA THR A 107 -1.36 8.49 -22.43
C THR A 107 -0.20 7.83 -23.18
N ASP A 108 0.20 8.36 -24.34
CA ASP A 108 1.35 7.82 -25.09
C ASP A 108 2.67 7.96 -24.30
N ASP A 109 2.88 9.10 -23.63
CA ASP A 109 4.04 9.37 -22.79
C ASP A 109 4.05 8.43 -21.57
N LEU A 110 2.90 8.31 -20.90
CA LEU A 110 2.67 7.42 -19.77
C LEU A 110 3.00 5.96 -20.12
N ILE A 111 2.45 5.43 -21.23
CA ILE A 111 2.68 4.06 -21.69
C ILE A 111 4.15 3.85 -22.06
N SER A 112 4.77 4.82 -22.72
CA SER A 112 6.19 4.74 -23.09
C SER A 112 7.09 4.62 -21.87
N GLN A 113 6.86 5.42 -20.82
CA GLN A 113 7.64 5.38 -19.58
C GLN A 113 7.42 4.09 -18.79
N LEU A 114 6.17 3.61 -18.70
CA LEU A 114 5.85 2.33 -18.08
C LEU A 114 6.57 1.16 -18.79
N ASN A 115 6.58 1.16 -20.13
CA ASN A 115 7.28 0.16 -20.92
C ASN A 115 8.81 0.24 -20.81
N ALA A 116 9.36 1.41 -20.49
CA ALA A 116 10.78 1.58 -20.19
C ALA A 116 11.18 0.98 -18.83
N GLY A 117 10.20 0.67 -17.97
CA GLY A 117 10.41 0.15 -16.62
C GLY A 117 10.73 1.22 -15.59
N ASP A 118 10.33 2.47 -15.85
CA ASP A 118 10.49 3.57 -14.91
C ASP A 118 9.57 3.39 -13.68
N ASP A 119 9.93 4.04 -12.57
CA ASP A 119 9.20 3.93 -11.30
C ASP A 119 7.81 4.59 -11.42
N ILE A 120 6.75 3.83 -11.15
CA ILE A 120 5.36 4.29 -11.30
C ILE A 120 5.04 5.52 -10.43
N GLU A 121 5.71 5.69 -9.28
CA GLU A 121 5.50 6.84 -8.41
C GLU A 121 6.03 8.11 -9.08
N LEU A 122 7.20 8.03 -9.73
CA LEU A 122 7.82 9.14 -10.46
C LEU A 122 7.03 9.49 -11.73
N ILE A 123 6.57 8.47 -12.46
CA ILE A 123 5.72 8.67 -13.64
C ILE A 123 4.41 9.35 -13.22
N ALA A 124 3.77 8.85 -12.16
CA ALA A 124 2.51 9.41 -11.67
C ALA A 124 2.68 10.87 -11.25
N GLU A 125 3.77 11.23 -10.58
CA GLU A 125 4.08 12.62 -10.19
C GLU A 125 4.24 13.55 -11.41
N ASP A 126 5.03 13.13 -12.41
CA ASP A 126 5.29 13.93 -13.62
C ASP A 126 4.01 14.13 -14.46
N ILE A 127 3.26 13.05 -14.70
CA ILE A 127 2.02 13.11 -15.47
C ILE A 127 0.94 13.90 -14.72
N ALA A 128 0.81 13.70 -13.41
CA ALA A 128 -0.11 14.47 -12.56
C ALA A 128 0.18 15.97 -12.66
N MET A 129 1.46 16.37 -12.63
CA MET A 129 1.87 17.76 -12.78
C MET A 129 1.53 18.34 -14.15
N LYS A 130 1.77 17.58 -15.23
CA LYS A 130 1.49 17.99 -16.61
C LYS A 130 -0.02 18.14 -16.88
N ALA A 131 -0.80 17.14 -16.48
CA ALA A 131 -2.24 17.10 -16.67
C ALA A 131 -2.99 17.98 -15.65
N GLY A 132 -2.36 18.31 -14.52
CA GLY A 132 -2.91 19.05 -13.39
C GLY A 132 -4.00 18.28 -12.63
N VAL A 133 -3.79 16.98 -12.47
CA VAL A 133 -4.63 16.05 -11.69
C VAL A 133 -3.83 15.52 -10.49
N THR A 134 -4.42 14.67 -9.67
CA THR A 134 -3.72 14.01 -8.55
C THR A 134 -2.95 12.77 -9.00
N GLU A 135 -1.89 12.39 -8.28
CA GLU A 135 -1.15 11.14 -8.54
C GLU A 135 -2.09 9.93 -8.45
N GLY A 136 -3.01 9.95 -7.48
CA GLY A 136 -4.01 8.90 -7.31
C GLY A 136 -4.88 8.71 -8.54
N GLN A 137 -5.32 9.80 -9.17
CA GLN A 137 -6.10 9.74 -10.42
C GLN A 137 -5.28 9.16 -11.59
N VAL A 138 -3.98 9.46 -11.69
CA VAL A 138 -3.11 8.84 -12.70
C VAL A 138 -3.04 7.33 -12.50
N VAL A 139 -2.86 6.86 -11.26
CA VAL A 139 -2.82 5.42 -10.94
C VAL A 139 -4.14 4.74 -11.28
N LEU A 140 -5.28 5.36 -10.95
CA LEU A 140 -6.60 4.83 -11.30
C LEU A 140 -6.79 4.76 -12.82
N TYR A 141 -6.31 5.77 -13.55
CA TYR A 141 -6.36 5.77 -15.01
C TYR A 141 -5.51 4.64 -15.61
N VAL A 142 -4.29 4.42 -15.11
CA VAL A 142 -3.45 3.28 -15.52
C VAL A 142 -4.16 1.95 -15.26
N GLN A 143 -4.79 1.78 -14.10
CA GLN A 143 -5.56 0.57 -13.78
C GLN A 143 -6.74 0.36 -14.75
N ALA A 144 -7.45 1.44 -15.10
CA ALA A 144 -8.55 1.39 -16.06
C ALA A 144 -8.05 1.02 -17.47
N LEU A 145 -6.90 1.55 -17.90
CA LEU A 145 -6.28 1.18 -19.18
C LEU A 145 -5.88 -0.30 -19.23
N ILE A 146 -5.28 -0.82 -18.15
CA ILE A 146 -4.90 -2.24 -18.05
C ILE A 146 -6.16 -3.11 -18.15
N ALA A 147 -7.19 -2.81 -17.37
CA ALA A 147 -8.45 -3.56 -17.41
C ALA A 147 -9.08 -3.55 -18.81
N ALA A 148 -9.10 -2.39 -19.49
CA ALA A 148 -9.62 -2.28 -20.86
C ALA A 148 -8.78 -3.04 -21.89
N SER A 149 -7.47 -3.20 -21.66
CA SER A 149 -6.60 -3.98 -22.55
C SER A 149 -6.79 -5.49 -22.39
N GLU A 150 -7.06 -5.96 -21.17
CA GLU A 150 -7.36 -7.37 -20.90
C GLU A 150 -8.70 -7.77 -21.55
N ASP A 151 -9.73 -6.91 -21.46
CA ASP A 151 -11.04 -7.13 -22.07
C ASP A 151 -11.02 -7.18 -23.62
N ALA A 152 -9.97 -6.64 -24.26
CA ALA A 152 -9.83 -6.62 -25.71
C ALA A 152 -9.15 -7.88 -26.29
N GLU A 153 -8.54 -8.71 -25.44
CA GLU A 153 -7.85 -9.94 -25.84
C GLU A 153 -8.74 -11.20 -25.74
N ASP A 154 -9.91 -11.10 -25.11
CA ASP A 154 -10.95 -12.14 -25.00
C ASP A 154 -11.99 -12.11 -26.15
#